data_AF-A0A351CME4-F1
#
_entry.id   AF-A0A351CME4-F1
#
_cell.length_a   1.000
_cell.length_b   1.000
_cell.length_c   1.000
_cell.angle_alpha   90.00
_cell.angle_beta   90.00
_cell.angle_gamma   90.00
#
_symmetry.space_group_name_H-M   'P 1'
#
loop_
_entity.id
_entity.type
_entity.pdbx_description
1 polymer ?
#
loop_
_entity_poly.entity_id
_entity_poly.type
_entity_poly.pdbx_seq_one_letter_code
_entity_poly.pdbx_strand_id
1 'polypeptide(L)' 'MDKKLFELGISKRKSTLGADYVEKNLASADDFNLEFQQQMTEWCWGFG' A
#
# COMPACT_ATOMS: atom_id res chain seq x y z
N MET A 1 -7.50 6.43 7.89
CA MET A 1 -6.90 6.37 6.55
C MET A 1 -7.26 7.63 5.81
N ASP A 2 -6.28 8.45 5.50
CA ASP A 2 -6.46 9.49 4.50
C ASP A 2 -6.45 8.82 3.13
N LYS A 3 -7.64 8.67 2.52
CA LYS A 3 -7.80 7.99 1.22
C LYS A 3 -6.88 8.57 0.15
N LYS A 4 -6.53 9.85 0.24
CA LYS A 4 -5.64 10.52 -0.73
C LYS A 4 -4.20 10.03 -0.60
N LEU A 5 -3.73 9.80 0.62
CA LEU A 5 -2.38 9.28 0.87
C LEU A 5 -2.27 7.82 0.43
N PHE A 6 -3.32 7.02 0.66
CA PHE A 6 -3.36 5.64 0.18
C PHE A 6 -3.33 5.55 -1.34
N GLU A 7 -4.16 6.34 -2.03
CA GLU A 7 -4.22 6.36 -3.51
C GLU A 7 -2.90 6.85 -4.13
N LEU A 8 -2.27 7.86 -3.53
CA LEU A 8 -0.94 8.31 -3.95
C LEU A 8 0.09 7.21 -3.71
N GLY A 9 0.08 6.61 -2.53
CA GLY A 9 1.05 5.62 -2.11
C GLY A 9 0.97 4.33 -2.91
N ILE A 10 -0.25 3.85 -3.21
CA ILE A 10 -0.45 2.66 -4.04
C ILE A 10 0.03 2.90 -5.46
N SER A 11 -0.21 4.09 -6.03
CA SER A 11 0.27 4.46 -7.37
C SER A 11 1.79 4.45 -7.46
N LYS A 12 2.47 5.06 -6.48
CA LYS A 12 3.94 5.06 -6.40
C LYS A 12 4.49 3.66 -6.16
N ARG A 13 3.90 2.90 -5.24
CA ARG A 13 4.30 1.52 -4.93
C ARG A 13 4.21 0.62 -6.17
N LYS A 14 3.12 0.73 -6.95
CA LYS A 14 2.94 0.00 -8.23
C LYS A 14 3.95 0.43 -9.29
N SER A 15 4.28 1.72 -9.38
CA SER A 15 5.30 2.23 -10.30
C SER A 15 6.71 1.67 -10.01
N THR A 16 7.06 1.53 -8.73
CA THR A 16 8.39 1.05 -8.31
C THR A 16 8.53 -0.47 -8.35
N LEU A 17 7.54 -1.21 -7.84
CA LEU A 17 7.61 -2.67 -7.65
C LEU A 17 6.88 -3.47 -8.72
N GLY A 18 6.10 -2.80 -9.59
CA GLY A 18 5.21 -3.41 -10.56
C GLY A 18 3.81 -3.66 -10.00
N ALA A 19 2.79 -3.45 -10.86
CA ALA A 19 1.38 -3.58 -10.47
C ALA A 19 1.04 -5.00 -10.01
N ASP A 20 1.46 -6.02 -10.75
CA ASP A 20 1.15 -7.42 -10.48
C ASP A 20 1.70 -7.88 -9.12
N TYR A 21 2.91 -7.45 -8.77
CA TYR A 21 3.52 -7.79 -7.48
C TYR A 21 2.72 -7.18 -6.32
N VAL A 22 2.35 -5.91 -6.46
CA VAL A 22 1.63 -5.17 -5.41
C VAL A 22 0.22 -5.69 -5.23
N GLU A 23 -0.49 -5.99 -6.33
CA GLU A 23 -1.84 -6.55 -6.29
C GLU A 23 -1.85 -7.95 -5.71
N LYS A 24 -0.89 -8.81 -6.10
CA LYS A 24 -0.75 -10.14 -5.52
C LYS A 24 -0.47 -10.08 -4.01
N ASN A 25 0.42 -9.17 -3.58
CA ASN A 25 0.78 -9.02 -2.18
C ASN A 25 -0.42 -8.54 -1.32
N LEU A 26 -1.21 -7.60 -1.84
CA LEU A 26 -2.42 -7.12 -1.18
C LEU A 26 -3.56 -8.15 -1.20
N ALA A 27 -3.69 -8.92 -2.27
CA ALA A 27 -4.70 -9.98 -2.35
C ALA A 27 -4.37 -11.18 -1.44
N SER A 28 -3.08 -11.40 -1.16
CA SER A 28 -2.62 -12.41 -0.19
C SER A 28 -2.62 -11.93 1.25
N ALA A 29 -3.02 -10.67 1.50
CA ALA A 29 -3.02 -10.10 2.83
C ALA A 29 -4.13 -10.73 3.69
N ASP A 30 -3.80 -11.12 4.91
CA ASP A 30 -4.75 -11.57 5.92
C ASP A 30 -5.06 -10.42 6.90
N ASP A 31 -6.06 -10.59 7.76
CA ASP A 31 -6.52 -9.54 8.67
C ASP A 31 -5.40 -9.00 9.58
N PHE A 32 -4.38 -9.82 9.89
CA PHE A 32 -3.25 -9.41 10.71
C PHE A 32 -2.26 -8.54 9.93
N ASN A 33 -1.97 -8.88 8.68
CA ASN A 33 -0.94 -8.20 7.89
C ASN A 33 -1.50 -7.06 7.01
N LEU A 34 -2.82 -7.00 6.79
CA LEU A 34 -3.48 -6.01 5.95
C LEU A 34 -3.29 -4.59 6.47
N GLU A 35 -3.49 -4.37 7.77
CA GLU A 35 -3.30 -3.06 8.39
C GLU A 35 -1.86 -2.57 8.22
N PHE A 36 -0.89 -3.47 8.38
CA PHE A 36 0.52 -3.15 8.17
C PHE A 36 0.81 -2.80 6.70
N GLN A 37 0.25 -3.54 5.75
CA GLN A 37 0.42 -3.24 4.32
C GLN A 37 -0.18 -1.88 3.94
N GLN A 38 -1.33 -1.52 4.51
CA GLN A 38 -1.95 -0.22 4.29
C GLN A 38 -1.13 0.91 4.91
N GLN A 39 -0.69 0.75 6.17
CA GLN A 39 0.18 1.72 6.84
C GLN A 39 1.50 1.92 6.11
N MET A 40 2.18 0.85 5.68
CA MET A 40 3.43 0.96 4.90
C MET A 40 3.21 1.63 3.54
N THR A 41 2.01 1.43 2.94
CA THR A 41 1.65 2.09 1.69
C THR A 41 1.42 3.58 1.88
N GLU A 42 0.99 4.04 3.07
CA GLU A 42 0.79 5.46 3.40
C GLU A 42 2.05 6.12 4.02
N TRP A 43 2.83 5.39 4.83
CA TRP A 43 4.00 5.86 5.58
C TRP A 43 5.08 6.49 4.71
N CYS A 44 5.42 5.83 3.60
CA CYS A 44 6.46 6.35 2.71
C CYS A 44 6.09 7.71 2.06
N TRP A 45 4.86 8.20 2.24
CA TRP A 45 4.33 9.39 1.57
C TRP A 45 3.70 10.41 2.50
N GLY A 46 4.01 10.35 3.81
CA GLY A 46 3.62 11.37 4.77
C GLY A 46 2.60 10.94 5.82
N PHE A 47 2.40 9.64 6.04
CA PHE A 47 1.72 9.17 7.25
C PHE A 47 2.66 9.37 8.46
N GLY A 48 2.34 10.37 9.29
CA GLY A 48 3.11 10.83 10.46
C GLY A 48 2.65 12.21 10.91
#